data_AF-A0A7C1HSN2-F1
#
_entry.id   AF-A0A7C1HSN2-F1
#
_cell.length_a   1.000
_cell.length_b   1.000
_cell.length_c   1.000
_cell.angle_alpha   90.00
_cell.angle_beta   90.00
_cell.angle_gamma   90.00
#
_symmetry.space_group_name_H-M   'P 1'
#
loop_
_entity.id
_entity.type
_entity.pdbx_description
1 polymer ?
#
loop_
_entity_poly.entity_id
_entity_poly.type
_entity_poly.pdbx_seq_one_letter_code
_entity_poly.pdbx_strand_id
1 'polypeptide(L)'
;ERGQFFHQPYLGTREFSASFELVDEFPSCPKELQGTRELGLMLHDIEFIPDPEGHIVESNEGQRLTAQPHVFNVVMQDGVIEVPPLKTSRRQT
;
A
#
# COMPACT_ATOMS: atom_id res chain seq x y z
N GLU A 1 12.26 -13.10 -16.79
CA GLU A 1 11.77 -13.59 -15.49
C GLU A 1 10.45 -14.35 -15.71
N ARG A 2 10.11 -15.37 -14.90
CA ARG A 2 9.01 -16.31 -15.23
C ARG A 2 7.63 -15.94 -14.64
N GLY A 3 7.50 -14.77 -14.00
CA GLY A 3 6.22 -14.31 -13.40
C GLY A 3 5.65 -15.26 -12.34
N GLN A 4 6.50 -15.91 -11.53
CA GLN A 4 6.07 -16.87 -10.51
C GLN A 4 5.59 -16.17 -9.23
N PHE A 5 4.55 -16.71 -8.59
CA PHE A 5 3.95 -16.19 -7.35
C PHE A 5 3.29 -17.32 -6.53
N PHE A 6 3.17 -17.14 -5.22
CA PHE A 6 2.47 -18.10 -4.34
C PHE A 6 0.94 -17.98 -4.43
N HIS A 7 0.44 -16.75 -4.58
CA HIS A 7 -0.97 -16.43 -4.80
C HIS A 7 -1.10 -15.45 -5.97
N GLN A 8 -2.17 -15.60 -6.76
CA GLN A 8 -2.48 -14.67 -7.85
C GLN A 8 -2.64 -13.25 -7.28
N PRO A 9 -1.83 -12.27 -7.71
CA PRO A 9 -1.98 -10.89 -7.25
C PRO A 9 -3.29 -10.28 -7.78
N TYR A 10 -3.78 -9.27 -7.07
CA TYR A 10 -5.07 -8.63 -7.33
C TYR A 10 -5.00 -7.11 -7.12
N LEU A 11 -5.84 -6.38 -7.85
CA LEU A 11 -6.02 -4.92 -7.72
C LEU A 11 -7.13 -4.63 -6.71
N GLY A 12 -6.75 -4.56 -5.43
CA GLY A 12 -7.65 -4.24 -4.32
C GLY A 12 -8.40 -5.46 -3.78
N THR A 13 -9.23 -6.11 -4.59
CA THR A 13 -10.05 -7.26 -4.16
C THR A 13 -9.84 -8.49 -5.05
N ARG A 14 -10.18 -9.69 -4.57
CA ARG A 14 -9.85 -10.99 -5.21
C ARG A 14 -10.51 -11.18 -6.58
N GLU A 15 -11.55 -10.44 -6.87
CA GLU A 15 -12.31 -10.45 -8.12
C GLU A 15 -11.54 -9.81 -9.28
N PHE A 16 -10.53 -8.99 -8.99
CA PHE A 16 -9.76 -8.25 -10.00
C PHE A 16 -8.30 -8.72 -10.04
N SER A 17 -8.03 -9.79 -10.79
CA SER A 17 -6.67 -10.31 -10.96
C SER A 17 -5.73 -9.28 -11.60
N ALA A 18 -4.51 -9.17 -11.07
CA ALA A 18 -3.47 -8.31 -11.59
C ALA A 18 -2.50 -9.10 -12.50
N SER A 19 -2.20 -8.55 -13.66
CA SER A 19 -1.06 -8.95 -14.50
C SER A 19 0.13 -8.04 -14.19
N PHE A 20 1.34 -8.58 -14.18
CA PHE A 20 2.54 -7.82 -13.86
C PHE A 20 3.76 -8.31 -14.64
N GLU A 21 4.71 -7.41 -14.84
CA GLU A 21 6.03 -7.67 -15.40
C GLU A 21 7.06 -6.80 -14.67
N LEU A 22 8.32 -7.25 -14.61
CA LEU A 22 9.41 -6.41 -14.13
C LEU A 22 9.82 -5.46 -15.25
N VAL A 23 9.99 -4.18 -14.92
CA VAL A 23 10.42 -3.13 -15.84
C VAL A 23 11.77 -2.57 -15.41
N ASP A 24 12.65 -2.34 -16.38
CA ASP A 24 13.94 -1.67 -16.13
C ASP A 24 13.77 -0.14 -16.05
N GLU A 25 12.78 0.39 -16.78
CA GLU A 25 12.48 1.82 -16.86
C GLU A 25 10.97 2.04 -16.82
N PHE A 26 10.54 3.11 -16.15
CA PHE A 26 9.14 3.51 -16.15
C PHE A 26 8.79 4.25 -17.45
N PRO A 27 7.56 4.09 -17.98
CA PRO A 27 7.12 4.85 -19.14
C PRO A 27 7.06 6.35 -18.81
N SER A 28 7.25 7.18 -19.83
CA SER A 28 7.06 8.63 -19.70
C SER A 28 5.63 8.96 -19.26
N CYS A 29 5.47 10.05 -18.50
CA CYS A 29 4.15 10.55 -18.10
C CYS A 29 3.21 10.69 -19.33
N PRO A 30 2.05 10.02 -19.33
CA PRO A 30 1.00 10.24 -20.33
C PRO A 30 0.55 11.70 -20.35
N LYS A 31 0.17 12.21 -21.53
CA LYS A 31 -0.23 13.62 -21.68
C LYS A 31 -1.41 13.99 -20.78
N GLU A 32 -2.32 13.05 -20.56
CA GLU A 32 -3.51 13.25 -19.76
C GLU A 32 -3.18 13.41 -18.28
N LEU A 33 -2.02 12.91 -17.82
CA LEU A 33 -1.61 12.94 -16.42
C LEU A 33 -0.60 14.06 -16.09
N GLN A 34 -0.23 14.88 -17.08
CA GLN A 34 0.67 16.01 -16.87
C GLN A 34 0.08 17.05 -15.92
N GLY A 35 0.95 17.70 -15.15
CA GLY A 35 0.63 18.73 -14.16
C GLY A 35 0.27 18.20 -12.78
N THR A 36 -0.10 19.13 -11.90
CA THR A 36 -0.45 18.86 -10.49
C THR A 36 -1.90 18.44 -10.34
N ARG A 37 -2.15 17.39 -9.55
CA ARG A 37 -3.50 16.99 -9.11
C ARG A 37 -3.54 16.73 -7.61
N GLU A 38 -4.39 17.47 -6.91
CA GLU A 38 -4.73 17.22 -5.51
C GLU A 38 -5.76 16.08 -5.44
N LEU A 39 -5.37 14.92 -4.91
CA LEU A 39 -6.24 13.75 -4.77
C LEU A 39 -6.92 13.69 -3.39
N GLY A 40 -6.44 14.49 -2.44
CA GLY A 40 -6.98 14.57 -1.09
C GLY A 40 -6.48 13.45 -0.17
N LEU A 41 -7.22 13.18 0.90
CA LEU A 41 -6.86 12.13 1.86
C LEU A 41 -7.05 10.74 1.24
N MET A 42 -6.00 9.93 1.27
CA MET A 42 -6.05 8.52 0.88
C MET A 42 -5.40 7.64 1.94
N LEU A 43 -5.77 6.35 1.94
CA LEU A 43 -5.13 5.33 2.78
C LEU A 43 -3.65 5.23 2.42
N HIS A 44 -2.79 5.37 3.42
CA HIS A 44 -1.36 5.12 3.30
C HIS A 44 -1.08 3.63 3.49
N ASP A 45 -1.38 3.13 4.68
CA ASP A 45 -1.18 1.74 5.06
C ASP A 45 -2.02 1.42 6.32
N ILE A 46 -2.05 0.15 6.71
CA ILE A 46 -2.67 -0.33 7.94
C ILE A 46 -1.56 -0.87 8.86
N GLU A 47 -1.35 -0.21 9.99
CA GLU A 47 -0.43 -0.69 11.02
C GLU A 47 -1.14 -1.68 11.95
N PHE A 48 -0.60 -2.88 12.09
CA PHE A 48 -1.11 -3.87 13.04
C PHE A 48 -0.33 -3.79 14.36
N ILE A 49 -0.99 -3.30 15.41
CA ILE A 49 -0.36 -2.97 16.70
C ILE A 49 -0.79 -4.01 17.74
N PRO A 50 0.15 -4.58 18.53
CA PRO A 50 -0.16 -5.39 19.70
C PRO A 50 -1.16 -4.72 20.64
N ASP A 51 -2.28 -5.38 20.86
CA ASP A 51 -3.37 -4.88 21.68
C ASP A 51 -4.10 -6.07 22.34
N PRO A 52 -3.96 -6.29 23.67
CA PRO A 52 -4.63 -7.37 24.38
C PRO A 52 -6.16 -7.37 24.21
N GLU A 53 -6.79 -6.23 23.95
CA GLU A 53 -8.23 -6.12 23.73
C GLU A 53 -8.58 -6.10 22.22
N GLY A 54 -7.58 -6.07 21.34
CA GLY A 54 -7.73 -5.98 19.89
C GLY A 54 -8.55 -7.13 19.31
N HIS A 55 -9.34 -6.86 18.27
CA HIS A 55 -10.29 -7.83 17.70
C HIS A 55 -9.68 -8.77 16.66
N ILE A 56 -8.44 -8.52 16.24
CA ILE A 56 -7.73 -9.34 15.26
C ILE A 56 -6.81 -10.28 16.03
N VAL A 57 -6.85 -11.57 15.70
CA VAL A 57 -5.90 -12.56 16.19
C VAL A 57 -5.02 -12.97 15.02
N GLU A 58 -3.73 -12.67 15.08
CA GLU A 58 -2.83 -13.09 14.00
C GLU A 58 -2.60 -14.61 14.01
N SER A 59 -2.37 -15.17 12.82
CA SER A 59 -2.24 -16.62 12.63
C SER A 59 -0.89 -17.19 13.08
N ASN A 60 0.13 -16.34 13.27
CA ASN A 60 1.50 -16.78 13.53
C ASN A 60 1.72 -17.08 15.01
N GLU A 61 1.55 -16.09 15.89
CA GLU A 61 1.78 -16.24 17.33
C GLU A 61 0.49 -16.21 18.16
N GLY A 62 -0.68 -16.01 17.53
CA GLY A 62 -1.96 -15.86 18.23
C GLY A 62 -2.10 -14.56 18.99
N GLN A 63 -1.23 -13.57 18.73
CA GLN A 63 -1.28 -12.27 19.36
C GLN A 63 -2.54 -11.51 18.96
N ARG A 64 -3.14 -10.80 19.93
CA ARG A 64 -4.25 -9.88 19.68
C ARG A 64 -3.72 -8.53 19.19
N LEU A 65 -4.33 -8.02 18.13
CA LEU A 65 -3.91 -6.84 17.40
C LEU A 65 -5.09 -5.88 17.16
N THR A 66 -4.76 -4.60 17.10
CA THR A 66 -5.62 -3.55 16.54
C THR A 66 -5.03 -3.07 15.22
N ALA A 67 -5.86 -3.01 14.18
CA ALA A 67 -5.49 -2.49 12.88
C ALA A 67 -5.76 -0.99 12.82
N GLN A 68 -4.70 -0.19 12.76
CA GLN A 68 -4.76 1.26 12.70
C GLN A 68 -4.53 1.75 11.26
N PRO A 69 -5.52 2.37 10.59
CA PRO A 69 -5.31 2.96 9.29
C PRO A 69 -4.54 4.28 9.41
N HIS A 70 -3.49 4.42 8.62
CA HIS A 70 -2.78 5.66 8.41
C HIS A 70 -3.25 6.30 7.11
N VAL A 71 -3.49 7.61 7.12
CA VAL A 71 -3.91 8.37 5.93
C VAL A 71 -2.98 9.55 5.71
N PHE A 72 -2.83 9.98 4.46
CA PHE A 72 -2.06 11.17 4.11
C PHE A 72 -2.71 11.92 2.96
N ASN A 73 -2.39 13.21 2.83
CA ASN A 73 -2.85 14.03 1.71
C ASN A 73 -2.00 13.73 0.48
N VAL A 74 -2.64 13.26 -0.58
CA VAL A 74 -1.97 12.82 -1.80
C VAL A 74 -2.01 13.92 -2.85
N VAL A 75 -0.84 14.21 -3.39
CA VAL A 75 -0.65 15.05 -4.58
C VAL A 75 0.04 14.21 -5.64
N MET A 76 -0.51 14.21 -6.85
CA MET A 76 0.12 13.61 -8.02
C MET A 76 0.75 14.70 -8.88
N GLN A 77 2.00 14.49 -9.29
CA GLN A 77 2.76 15.37 -10.16
C GLN A 77 3.23 14.59 -11.38
N ASP A 78 2.77 15.00 -12.57
CA ASP A 78 3.14 14.35 -13.84
C ASP A 78 2.99 12.82 -13.78
N GLY A 79 1.83 12.35 -13.29
CA GLY A 79 1.52 10.93 -13.15
C GLY A 79 2.22 10.19 -11.99
N VAL A 80 3.08 10.87 -11.23
CA VAL A 80 3.83 10.29 -10.10
C VAL A 80 3.22 10.72 -8.77
N ILE A 81 3.03 9.77 -7.87
CA ILE A 81 2.68 10.01 -6.46
C ILE A 81 3.89 9.65 -5.62
N GLU A 82 4.45 10.63 -4.91
CA GLU A 82 5.50 10.37 -3.93
C GLU A 82 4.86 9.89 -2.62
N VAL A 83 5.16 8.64 -2.25
CA VAL A 83 4.65 8.03 -1.02
C VAL A 83 5.66 8.29 0.11
N PRO A 84 5.30 9.08 1.15
CA PRO A 84 6.22 9.36 2.24
C PRO A 84 6.47 8.10 3.09
N PRO A 85 7.60 7.98 3.80
CA PRO A 85 7.81 6.88 4.72
C PRO A 85 6.71 6.78 5.78
N LEU A 86 6.19 5.57 6.00
CA LEU A 86 5.21 5.31 7.06
C LEU A 86 5.86 5.53 8.43
N LYS A 87 5.28 6.41 9.23
CA LYS A 87 5.69 6.64 10.62
C LYS A 87 4.91 5.69 11.52
N THR A 88 5.46 4.51 11.76
CA THR A 88 4.86 3.49 12.63
C THR A 88 5.06 3.83 14.10
N SER A 89 4.12 3.40 14.94
CA SER A 89 4.20 3.50 16.40
C SER A 89 5.24 2.54 17.03
N ARG A 90 5.63 1.47 16.31
CA ARG A 90 6.65 0.50 16.76
C ARG A 90 8.02 1.16 16.86
N ARG A 91 8.63 1.16 18.06
CA ARG A 91 10.05 1.46 18.23
C ARG A 91 10.88 0.36 17.58
N GLN A 92 11.79 0.71 16.67
CA GLN A 92 12.85 -0.20 16.24
C GLN A 92 13.72 -0.51 17.47
N THR A 93 13.67 -1.75 17.93
CA THR A 93 14.57 -2.31 18.97
C THR A 93 15.78 -2.94 18.32
#